data_AF-A0A950K4Q4-F1
#
_entry.id   AF-A0A950K4Q4-F1
#
_cell.length_a   1.000
_cell.length_b   1.000
_cell.length_c   1.000
_cell.angle_alpha   90.00
_cell.angle_beta   90.00
_cell.angle_gamma   90.00
#
_symmetry.space_group_name_H-M   'P 1'
#
loop_
_entity.id
_entity.type
_entity.pdbx_description
1 polymer ?
#
loop_
_entity_poly.entity_id
_entity_poly.type
_entity_poly.pdbx_seq_one_letter_code
_entity_poly.pdbx_strand_id
1 'polypeptide(L)'
;MPSLKRAIRRAVRVGVSPARLDEALLQLIPFAGYARAINAFAVLQELVPHAARSRHARGGLRRRGEALCRRIYGPVYDRMIGRMRGFHPDLADWILEDGYGRVLSRPLLSTVERELLVVAVLGCLDVPAQLKSHQLGAVRVGAEPGQVAAMLRLSR
;
A
#
# COMPACT_ATOMS: atom_id res chain seq x y z
N MET A 1 4.55 -20.05 -5.92
CA MET A 1 3.79 -19.33 -4.86
C MET A 1 2.33 -19.84 -4.75
N PRO A 2 2.07 -21.04 -4.20
CA PRO A 2 0.73 -21.64 -4.19
C PRO A 2 -0.31 -20.85 -3.39
N SER A 3 0.08 -20.26 -2.26
CA SER A 3 -0.80 -19.43 -1.43
C SER A 3 -1.31 -18.18 -2.17
N LEU A 4 -0.41 -17.46 -2.84
CA LEU A 4 -0.79 -16.29 -3.66
C LEU A 4 -1.73 -16.67 -4.81
N LYS A 5 -1.46 -17.79 -5.51
CA LYS A 5 -2.36 -18.27 -6.57
C LYS A 5 -3.78 -18.53 -6.05
N ARG A 6 -3.91 -19.16 -4.87
CA ARG A 6 -5.22 -19.40 -4.22
C ARG A 6 -5.90 -18.08 -3.85
N ALA A 7 -5.16 -17.14 -3.27
CA ALA A 7 -5.70 -15.83 -2.89
C ALA A 7 -6.24 -15.06 -4.10
N ILE A 8 -5.47 -14.98 -5.19
CA ILE A 8 -5.89 -14.31 -6.44
C ILE A 8 -7.12 -14.99 -7.04
N ARG A 9 -7.14 -16.33 -7.14
CA ARG A 9 -8.30 -17.07 -7.66
C ARG A 9 -9.56 -16.82 -6.82
N ARG A 10 -9.41 -16.78 -5.49
CA ARG A 10 -10.52 -16.48 -4.59
C ARG A 10 -11.02 -15.05 -4.81
N ALA A 11 -10.11 -14.08 -4.90
CA ALA A 11 -10.46 -12.68 -5.14
C ALA A 11 -11.23 -12.50 -6.47
N VAL A 12 -10.76 -13.12 -7.55
CA VAL A 12 -11.46 -13.11 -8.85
C VAL A 12 -12.84 -13.75 -8.73
N ARG A 13 -12.95 -14.91 -8.04
CA ARG A 13 -14.23 -15.61 -7.86
C ARG A 13 -15.28 -14.76 -7.12
N VAL A 14 -14.85 -13.93 -6.16
CA VAL A 14 -15.75 -13.01 -5.44
C VAL A 14 -15.90 -11.65 -6.13
N GLY A 15 -15.47 -11.52 -7.38
CA GLY A 15 -15.70 -10.34 -8.21
C GLY A 15 -14.68 -9.21 -8.06
N VAL A 16 -13.53 -9.43 -7.42
CA VAL A 16 -12.47 -8.42 -7.40
C VAL A 16 -11.90 -8.25 -8.81
N SER A 17 -12.05 -7.04 -9.37
CA SER A 17 -11.57 -6.75 -10.72
C SER A 17 -10.04 -6.91 -10.84
N PRO A 18 -9.53 -7.32 -12.02
CA PRO A 18 -8.10 -7.41 -12.27
C PRO A 18 -7.33 -6.11 -11.99
N ALA A 19 -7.93 -4.96 -12.31
CA ALA A 19 -7.32 -3.66 -12.07
C ALA A 19 -7.12 -3.37 -10.56
N ARG A 20 -8.07 -3.79 -9.71
CA ARG A 20 -7.91 -3.66 -8.25
C ARG A 20 -6.85 -4.59 -7.67
N LEU A 21 -6.68 -5.79 -8.25
CA LEU A 21 -5.57 -6.69 -7.91
C LEU A 21 -4.22 -6.07 -8.29
N ASP A 22 -4.11 -5.50 -9.48
CA ASP A 22 -2.92 -4.78 -9.95
C ASP A 22 -2.53 -3.65 -8.97
N GLU A 23 -3.49 -2.83 -8.56
CA GLU A 23 -3.27 -1.76 -7.58
C GLU A 23 -2.85 -2.27 -6.20
N ALA A 24 -3.42 -3.37 -5.73
CA ALA A 24 -3.05 -3.97 -4.45
C ALA A 24 -1.60 -4.49 -4.48
N LEU A 25 -1.19 -5.10 -5.60
CA LEU A 25 0.18 -5.61 -5.78
C LEU A 25 1.22 -4.49 -5.94
N LEU A 26 0.87 -3.35 -6.53
CA LEU A 26 1.76 -2.19 -6.61
C LEU A 26 2.22 -1.72 -5.22
N GLN A 27 1.39 -1.88 -4.19
CA GLN A 27 1.76 -1.50 -2.81
C GLN A 27 2.88 -2.37 -2.24
N LEU A 28 3.16 -3.55 -2.81
CA LEU A 28 4.29 -4.35 -2.38
C LEU A 28 5.63 -3.65 -2.63
N ILE A 29 5.72 -2.72 -3.57
CA ILE A 29 6.97 -2.00 -3.87
C ILE A 29 7.49 -1.24 -2.64
N PRO A 30 6.75 -0.27 -2.05
CA PRO A 30 7.24 0.51 -0.91
C PRO A 30 7.37 -0.30 0.39
N PHE A 31 6.65 -1.42 0.54
CA PHE A 31 6.60 -2.15 1.82
C PHE A 31 7.33 -3.49 1.82
N ALA A 32 7.38 -4.20 0.70
CA ALA A 32 7.95 -5.54 0.58
C ALA A 32 9.08 -5.63 -0.48
N GLY A 33 9.35 -4.54 -1.20
CA GLY A 33 10.40 -4.43 -2.21
C GLY A 33 10.03 -4.97 -3.59
N TYR A 34 10.83 -4.59 -4.59
CA TYR A 34 10.61 -4.92 -6.00
C TYR A 34 10.59 -6.43 -6.28
N ALA A 35 11.49 -7.21 -5.67
CA ALA A 35 11.59 -8.64 -5.95
C ALA A 35 10.28 -9.39 -5.64
N ARG A 36 9.64 -9.09 -4.50
CA ARG A 36 8.35 -9.70 -4.12
C ARG A 36 7.21 -9.19 -5.01
N ALA A 37 7.24 -7.90 -5.37
CA ALA A 37 6.26 -7.32 -6.28
C ALA A 37 6.33 -8.00 -7.68
N ILE A 38 7.52 -8.15 -8.26
CA ILE A 38 7.75 -8.80 -9.56
C ILE A 38 7.19 -10.23 -9.55
N ASN A 39 7.53 -11.02 -8.53
CA ASN A 39 7.02 -12.38 -8.39
C ASN A 39 5.49 -12.41 -8.28
N ALA A 40 4.89 -11.45 -7.58
CA ALA A 40 3.44 -11.36 -7.47
C ALA A 40 2.77 -10.98 -8.80
N PHE A 41 3.35 -10.04 -9.56
CA PHE A 41 2.87 -9.67 -10.90
C PHE A 41 2.99 -10.81 -11.90
N ALA A 42 4.05 -11.62 -11.84
CA ALA A 42 4.18 -12.81 -12.67
C ALA A 42 3.03 -13.79 -12.41
N VAL A 43 2.68 -14.02 -11.14
CA VAL A 43 1.53 -14.86 -10.77
C VAL A 43 0.20 -14.24 -11.21
N LEU A 44 0.01 -12.92 -11.07
CA LEU A 44 -1.20 -12.26 -11.55
C LEU A 44 -1.35 -12.39 -13.07
N GLN A 45 -0.27 -12.22 -13.82
CA GLN A 45 -0.26 -12.37 -15.28
C GLN A 45 -0.56 -13.80 -15.73
N GLU A 46 -0.04 -14.80 -15.03
CA GLU A 46 -0.36 -16.21 -15.29
C GLU A 46 -1.86 -16.50 -15.14
N LEU A 47 -2.51 -15.92 -14.13
CA LEU A 47 -3.91 -16.20 -13.80
C LEU A 47 -4.91 -15.25 -14.49
N VAL A 48 -4.46 -14.06 -14.89
CA VAL A 48 -5.30 -12.98 -15.41
C VAL A 48 -4.55 -12.24 -16.55
N PRO A 49 -4.31 -12.91 -17.70
CA PRO A 49 -3.42 -12.41 -18.77
C PRO A 49 -3.91 -11.13 -19.46
N HIS A 50 -5.21 -10.86 -19.44
CA HIS A 50 -5.83 -9.69 -20.10
C HIS A 50 -6.27 -8.59 -19.12
N ALA A 51 -5.68 -8.54 -17.93
CA ALA A 51 -5.95 -7.46 -16.99
C ALA A 51 -5.56 -6.11 -17.62
N ALA A 52 -6.54 -5.21 -17.80
CA ALA A 52 -6.26 -3.83 -18.19
C ALA A 52 -5.40 -3.16 -17.11
N ARG A 53 -4.13 -2.87 -17.43
CA ARG A 53 -3.19 -2.20 -16.52
C ARG A 53 -3.29 -0.70 -16.73
N SER A 54 -3.65 0.04 -15.69
CA SER A 54 -3.80 1.49 -15.82
C SER A 54 -2.45 2.20 -15.65
N ARG A 55 -2.04 2.95 -16.66
CA ARG A 55 -0.94 3.92 -16.51
C ARG A 55 -1.48 5.15 -15.83
N HIS A 56 -0.80 5.62 -14.79
CA HIS A 56 -1.22 6.82 -14.06
C HIS A 56 -0.35 8.03 -14.42
N ALA A 57 -0.97 9.20 -14.34
CA ALA A 57 -0.32 10.47 -14.60
C ALA A 57 0.90 10.67 -13.68
N ARG A 58 2.04 11.06 -14.28
CA ARG A 58 3.32 11.27 -13.57
C ARG A 58 3.49 12.70 -13.00
N GLY A 59 2.61 13.65 -13.34
CA GLY A 59 2.75 15.04 -12.90
C GLY A 59 2.29 15.28 -11.45
N GLY A 60 3.04 16.03 -10.65
CA GLY A 60 2.62 16.41 -9.29
C GLY A 60 2.56 15.25 -8.28
N LEU A 61 3.41 14.23 -8.45
CA LEU A 61 3.53 13.09 -7.52
C LEU A 61 3.88 13.54 -6.11
N ARG A 62 4.88 14.42 -5.99
CA ARG A 62 5.29 14.97 -4.70
C ARG A 62 4.14 15.65 -3.95
N ARG A 63 3.44 16.57 -4.61
CA ARG A 63 2.32 17.33 -4.00
C ARG A 63 1.20 16.41 -3.50
N ARG A 64 0.76 15.45 -4.31
CA ARG A 64 -0.32 14.53 -3.92
C ARG A 64 0.13 13.56 -2.82
N GLY A 65 1.38 13.11 -2.88
CA GLY A 65 1.94 12.22 -1.88
C GLY A 65 2.09 12.89 -0.53
N GLU A 66 2.54 14.15 -0.50
CA GLU A 66 2.52 14.98 0.71
C GLU A 66 1.11 15.17 1.27
N ALA A 67 0.13 15.49 0.41
CA ALA A 67 -1.26 15.64 0.85
C ALA A 67 -1.81 14.35 1.48
N LEU A 68 -1.55 13.19 0.86
CA LEU A 68 -1.96 11.89 1.39
C LEU A 68 -1.24 11.54 2.68
N CYS A 69 0.09 11.69 2.71
CA CYS A 69 0.91 11.37 3.88
C CYS A 69 0.50 12.25 5.08
N ARG A 70 0.27 13.55 4.87
CA ARG A 70 -0.22 14.45 5.93
C ARG A 70 -1.60 14.04 6.45
N ARG A 71 -2.52 13.56 5.60
CA ARG A 71 -3.82 13.02 6.05
C ARG A 71 -3.65 11.76 6.91
N ILE A 72 -2.77 10.85 6.53
CA ILE A 72 -2.53 9.58 7.24
C ILE A 72 -1.87 9.82 8.59
N TYR A 73 -0.84 10.66 8.68
CA TYR A 73 -0.09 10.88 9.93
C TYR A 73 -0.63 12.02 10.78
N GLY A 74 -1.40 12.94 10.20
CA GLY A 74 -2.04 14.05 10.92
C GLY A 74 -1.04 14.82 11.79
N PRO A 75 -1.31 15.01 13.10
CA PRO A 75 -0.47 15.82 13.99
C PRO A 75 1.00 15.40 14.09
N VAL A 76 1.36 14.16 13.75
CA VAL A 76 2.75 13.68 13.83
C VAL A 76 3.50 13.75 12.49
N TYR A 77 2.85 14.22 11.41
CA TYR A 77 3.42 14.28 10.07
C TYR A 77 4.75 15.03 10.02
N ASP A 78 4.79 16.29 10.50
CA ASP A 78 5.99 17.12 10.36
C ASP A 78 7.17 16.55 11.15
N ARG A 79 6.90 16.01 12.35
CA ARG A 79 7.90 15.31 13.18
C ARG A 79 8.44 14.07 12.47
N MET A 80 7.56 13.27 11.86
CA MET A 80 7.95 12.05 11.15
C MET A 80 8.82 12.38 9.93
N ILE A 81 8.42 13.36 9.10
CA ILE A 81 9.22 13.78 7.94
C ILE A 81 10.56 14.37 8.36
N GLY A 82 10.59 15.18 9.43
CA GLY A 82 11.83 15.72 9.98
C GLY A 82 12.82 14.62 10.37
N ARG A 83 12.34 13.53 11.00
CA ARG A 83 13.17 12.36 11.32
C ARG A 83 13.71 11.67 10.07
N MET A 84 12.87 11.46 9.04
CA MET A 84 13.32 10.82 7.80
C MET A 84 14.43 11.62 7.12
N ARG A 85 14.30 12.95 7.06
CA ARG A 85 15.36 13.84 6.55
C ARG A 85 16.64 13.78 7.38
N GLY A 86 16.50 13.59 8.69
CA GLY A 86 17.64 13.39 9.60
C GLY A 86 18.38 12.06 9.38
N PHE A 87 17.72 11.03 8.84
CA PHE A 87 18.36 9.77 8.49
C PHE A 87 19.09 9.85 7.14
N HIS A 88 18.45 10.44 6.13
CA HIS A 88 19.06 10.70 4.83
C HIS A 88 18.29 11.82 4.12
N PRO A 89 18.97 12.77 3.45
CA PRO A 89 18.32 13.92 2.79
C PRO A 89 17.22 13.48 1.81
N ASP A 90 17.48 12.46 1.00
CA ASP A 90 16.54 12.01 -0.04
C ASP A 90 15.40 11.13 0.47
N LEU A 91 15.49 10.58 1.68
CA LEU A 91 14.56 9.54 2.13
C LEU A 91 13.13 10.07 2.24
N ALA A 92 12.96 11.26 2.80
CA ALA A 92 11.66 11.90 2.86
C ALA A 92 11.10 12.18 1.46
N ASP A 93 11.97 12.55 0.52
CA ASP A 93 11.57 12.89 -0.83
C ASP A 93 11.08 11.67 -1.59
N TRP A 94 11.77 10.54 -1.50
CA TRP A 94 11.36 9.28 -2.11
C TRP A 94 10.10 8.71 -1.45
N ILE A 95 9.97 8.79 -0.13
CA ILE A 95 8.75 8.38 0.57
C ILE A 95 7.55 9.19 0.06
N LEU A 96 7.68 10.51 -0.01
CA LEU A 96 6.58 11.39 -0.40
C LEU A 96 6.26 11.27 -1.89
N GLU A 97 7.27 11.25 -2.77
CA GLU A 97 7.04 11.21 -4.21
C GLU A 97 6.71 9.82 -4.73
N ASP A 98 7.51 8.81 -4.39
CA ASP A 98 7.36 7.45 -4.94
C ASP A 98 6.42 6.60 -4.09
N GLY A 99 6.60 6.58 -2.77
CA GLY A 99 5.72 5.80 -1.88
C GLY A 99 4.29 6.33 -1.91
N TYR A 100 4.10 7.54 -1.37
CA TYR A 100 2.78 8.14 -1.26
C TYR A 100 2.26 8.67 -2.59
N GLY A 101 3.09 9.37 -3.36
CA GLY A 101 2.67 10.04 -4.59
C GLY A 101 2.37 9.09 -5.75
N ARG A 102 3.32 8.20 -6.06
CA ARG A 102 3.24 7.28 -7.22
C ARG A 102 2.40 6.05 -6.96
N VAL A 103 2.46 5.50 -5.74
CA VAL A 103 1.78 4.23 -5.41
C VAL A 103 0.49 4.46 -4.64
N LEU A 104 0.55 5.11 -3.47
CA LEU A 104 -0.62 5.16 -2.58
C LEU A 104 -1.68 6.22 -2.95
N SER A 105 -1.34 7.23 -3.75
CA SER A 105 -2.30 8.27 -4.16
C SER A 105 -3.10 7.92 -5.42
N ARG A 106 -3.05 6.67 -5.87
CA ARG A 106 -3.73 6.21 -7.09
C ARG A 106 -5.24 6.00 -6.81
N PRO A 107 -6.17 6.49 -7.65
CA PRO A 107 -7.60 6.63 -7.30
C PRO A 107 -8.43 5.34 -7.26
N LEU A 108 -7.98 4.24 -7.86
CA LEU A 108 -8.83 3.04 -8.00
C LEU A 108 -9.11 2.29 -6.68
N LEU A 109 -8.21 2.44 -5.70
CA LEU A 109 -8.43 2.00 -4.32
C LEU A 109 -8.56 3.24 -3.42
N SER A 110 -9.53 3.22 -2.52
CA SER A 110 -9.72 4.30 -1.55
C SER A 110 -8.56 4.36 -0.55
N THR A 111 -8.36 5.51 0.10
CA THR A 111 -7.30 5.63 1.13
C THR A 111 -7.46 4.61 2.27
N VAL A 112 -8.69 4.29 2.66
CA VAL A 112 -8.99 3.26 3.66
C VAL A 112 -8.56 1.88 3.17
N GLU A 113 -8.91 1.50 1.94
CA GLU A 113 -8.51 0.22 1.35
C GLU A 113 -6.99 0.08 1.30
N ARG A 114 -6.30 1.15 0.93
CA ARG A 114 -4.84 1.18 0.84
C ARG A 114 -4.19 0.97 2.20
N GLU A 115 -4.59 1.73 3.21
CA GLU A 115 -4.04 1.58 4.56
C GLU A 115 -4.32 0.20 5.15
N LEU A 116 -5.51 -0.39 4.92
CA LEU A 116 -5.81 -1.76 5.35
C LEU A 116 -4.91 -2.80 4.66
N LEU A 117 -4.65 -2.65 3.36
CA LEU A 117 -3.70 -3.50 2.63
C LEU A 117 -2.27 -3.31 3.14
N VAL A 118 -1.87 -2.07 3.49
CA VAL A 118 -0.56 -1.81 4.10
C VAL A 118 -0.44 -2.49 5.45
N VAL A 119 -1.45 -2.38 6.32
CA VAL A 119 -1.51 -3.11 7.60
C VAL A 119 -1.36 -4.62 7.37
N ALA A 120 -2.04 -5.17 6.37
CA ALA A 120 -1.95 -6.59 6.06
C ALA A 120 -0.54 -7.00 5.62
N VAL A 121 0.11 -6.21 4.77
CA VAL A 121 1.49 -6.46 4.34
C VAL A 121 2.46 -6.35 5.51
N LEU A 122 2.41 -5.26 6.29
CA LEU A 122 3.32 -5.03 7.41
C LEU A 122 3.15 -6.08 8.52
N GLY A 123 1.94 -6.61 8.71
CA GLY A 123 1.67 -7.72 9.62
C GLY A 123 2.46 -8.98 9.28
N CYS A 124 2.76 -9.22 8.00
CA CYS A 124 3.55 -10.35 7.54
C CYS A 124 5.07 -10.12 7.57
N LEU A 125 5.54 -8.89 7.82
CA LEU A 125 6.94 -8.48 7.63
C LEU A 125 7.71 -8.20 8.92
N ASP A 126 7.07 -8.38 10.09
CA ASP A 126 7.66 -8.15 11.41
C ASP A 126 8.35 -6.77 11.57
N VAL A 127 7.61 -5.72 11.19
CA VAL A 127 8.05 -4.31 11.30
C VAL A 127 7.12 -3.52 12.23
N PRO A 128 7.17 -3.77 13.56
CA PRO A 128 6.12 -3.37 14.51
C PRO A 128 5.89 -1.85 14.61
N ALA A 129 6.96 -1.04 14.49
CA ALA A 129 6.82 0.42 14.53
C ALA A 129 6.06 0.97 13.32
N GLN A 130 6.32 0.42 12.12
CA GLN A 130 5.61 0.78 10.90
C GLN A 130 4.18 0.25 10.94
N LEU A 131 3.99 -1.01 11.37
CA LEU A 131 2.66 -1.60 11.53
C LEU A 131 1.78 -0.73 12.44
N LYS A 132 2.29 -0.35 13.62
CA LYS A 132 1.57 0.53 14.56
C LYS A 132 1.20 1.87 13.93
N SER A 133 2.12 2.45 13.17
CA SER A 133 1.89 3.75 12.52
C SER A 133 0.77 3.67 11.48
N HIS A 134 0.73 2.63 10.66
CA HIS A 134 -0.32 2.43 9.66
C HIS A 134 -1.65 1.93 10.25
N GLN A 135 -1.65 1.27 11.41
CA GLN A 135 -2.90 1.00 12.14
C GLN A 135 -3.59 2.30 12.58
N LEU A 136 -2.81 3.22 13.16
CA LEU A 136 -3.31 4.54 13.55
C LEU A 136 -3.68 5.39 12.33
N GLY A 137 -2.88 5.27 11.25
CA GLY A 137 -3.13 5.90 9.96
C GLY A 137 -4.46 5.47 9.36
N ALA A 138 -4.71 4.16 9.28
CA ALA A 138 -5.95 3.57 8.79
C ALA A 138 -7.18 4.13 9.52
N VAL A 139 -7.17 4.12 10.85
CA VAL A 139 -8.29 4.67 11.65
C VAL A 139 -8.47 6.16 11.39
N ARG A 140 -7.37 6.93 11.32
CA ARG A 140 -7.43 8.38 11.06
C ARG A 140 -8.06 8.72 9.71
N VAL A 141 -7.87 7.88 8.70
CA VAL A 141 -8.45 8.09 7.36
C VAL A 141 -9.85 7.48 7.21
N GLY A 142 -10.42 6.93 8.29
CA GLY A 142 -11.80 6.45 8.34
C GLY A 142 -11.98 4.92 8.31
N ALA A 143 -10.93 4.13 8.55
CA ALA A 143 -11.10 2.70 8.76
C ALA A 143 -11.72 2.42 10.14
N GLU A 144 -12.69 1.52 10.19
CA GLU A 144 -13.23 1.04 11.46
C GLU A 144 -12.17 0.22 12.21
N PRO A 145 -12.00 0.37 13.54
CA PRO A 145 -11.04 -0.43 14.31
C PRO A 145 -11.20 -1.94 14.10
N GLY A 146 -12.44 -2.41 13.89
CA GLY A 146 -12.75 -3.80 13.58
C GLY A 146 -12.15 -4.29 12.25
N GLN A 147 -12.05 -3.42 11.24
CA GLN A 147 -11.42 -3.74 9.96
C GLN A 147 -9.91 -3.92 10.13
N VAL A 148 -9.26 -3.03 10.90
CA VAL A 148 -7.83 -3.13 11.21
C VAL A 148 -7.53 -4.43 11.97
N ALA A 149 -8.34 -4.75 12.99
CA ALA A 149 -8.22 -5.99 13.73
C ALA A 149 -8.41 -7.23 12.84
N ALA A 150 -9.34 -7.17 11.88
CA ALA A 150 -9.54 -8.25 10.91
C ALA A 150 -8.31 -8.44 10.01
N MET A 151 -7.66 -7.37 9.55
CA MET A 151 -6.44 -7.49 8.74
C MET A 151 -5.32 -8.19 9.49
N LEU A 152 -5.10 -7.86 10.75
CA LEU A 152 -4.07 -8.51 11.57
C LEU A 152 -4.30 -10.01 11.75
N ARG A 153 -5.56 -10.44 11.84
CA ARG A 153 -5.90 -11.87 11.95
C ARG A 153 -5.64 -12.62 10.64
N LEU A 154 -5.79 -11.97 9.49
CA LEU A 154 -5.52 -12.56 8.18
C LEU A 154 -4.04 -12.62 7.82
N SER A 155 -3.21 -11.82 8.49
CA SER A 155 -1.77 -11.68 8.25
C SER A 155 -0.89 -12.52 9.18
N ARG A 156 -1.49 -13.39 10.00
CA ARG A 156 -0.81 -14.31 10.92
C ARG A 156 -0.92 -15.75 10.44
#